data_AF-A0A397GN36-F1
#
_entry.id   AF-A0A397GN36-F1
#
_cell.length_a   1.000
_cell.length_b   1.000
_cell.length_c   1.000
_cell.angle_alpha   90.00
_cell.angle_beta   90.00
_cell.angle_gamma   90.00
#
_symmetry.space_group_name_H-M   'P 1'
#
loop_
_entity.id
_entity.type
_entity.pdbx_description
1 polymer ?
#
loop_
_entity_poly.entity_id
_entity_poly.type
_entity_poly.pdbx_seq_one_letter_code
_entity_poly.pdbx_strand_id
1 'polypeptide(L)'
;MNDYVNALQIILDIDKDIRILHNRLAPLVVDWPGQLFVGKALKHTGQKFIKPTPIRYQIDGINSFIPILGPLHVSLNSREHVILIYHSFFEKLFHFVFGSRNVFAKKPKPWRINLLLDLAYNGWYKIRDIINLKFGCTCKDTEYCMMVDLLDNIIPSTLDIYSTLFHSSSYDEYIESIFRIWTFVLCWKQHNYNKAPLAFLSDVFYWEDIKHPFAKVIKLFLMNFNDYFVENMHSKIRVHTSTNSSTDNIIKQAYLIVKDETQTNPKGHACNLPPDNNNCPQHVKALPNNLFYTTKSNYNYL
;
A
#
# COMPACT_ATOMS: atom_id res chain seq x y z
N MET A 1 13.84 11.37 -6.20
CA MET A 1 13.93 10.70 -7.52
C MET A 1 15.23 9.91 -7.65
N ASN A 2 16.40 10.54 -7.47
CA ASN A 2 17.70 9.86 -7.53
C ASN A 2 17.79 8.66 -6.58
N ASP A 3 17.23 8.76 -5.38
CA ASP A 3 17.26 7.67 -4.40
C ASP A 3 16.48 6.43 -4.88
N TYR A 4 15.34 6.62 -5.55
CA TYR A 4 14.56 5.52 -6.14
C TYR A 4 15.27 4.87 -7.32
N VAL A 5 15.89 5.69 -8.16
CA VAL A 5 16.74 5.25 -9.27
C VAL A 5 17.92 4.42 -8.75
N ASN A 6 18.61 4.89 -7.73
CA ASN A 6 19.72 4.18 -7.10
C ASN A 6 19.27 2.85 -6.49
N ALA A 7 18.11 2.82 -5.83
CA ALA A 7 17.54 1.59 -5.29
C ALA A 7 17.23 0.55 -6.38
N LEU A 8 16.63 0.97 -7.50
CA LEU A 8 16.39 0.07 -8.64
C LEU A 8 17.68 -0.41 -9.29
N GLN A 9 18.71 0.45 -9.36
CA GLN A 9 20.03 0.06 -9.88
C GLN A 9 20.63 -1.08 -9.06
N ILE A 10 20.48 -1.06 -7.74
CA ILE A 10 20.96 -2.15 -6.88
C ILE A 10 20.27 -3.48 -7.21
N ILE A 11 18.94 -3.46 -7.42
CA ILE A 11 18.18 -4.66 -7.81
C ILE A 11 18.68 -5.20 -9.16
N LEU A 12 18.91 -4.29 -10.12
CA LEU A 12 19.41 -4.65 -11.45
C LEU A 12 20.86 -5.17 -11.40
N ASP A 13 21.69 -4.63 -10.51
CA ASP A 13 23.06 -5.09 -10.34
C ASP A 13 23.09 -6.52 -9.79
N ILE A 14 22.18 -6.88 -8.88
CA ILE A 14 21.99 -8.28 -8.43
C ILE A 14 21.47 -9.15 -9.58
N ASP A 15 20.53 -8.64 -10.38
CA ASP A 15 19.97 -9.39 -11.50
C ASP A 15 20.98 -9.65 -12.63
N LYS A 16 22.07 -8.88 -12.75
CA LYS A 16 23.12 -9.15 -13.76
C LYS A 16 23.67 -10.58 -13.65
N ASP A 17 23.76 -11.10 -12.44
CA ASP A 17 24.29 -12.44 -12.16
C ASP A 17 23.22 -13.52 -12.28
N ILE A 18 21.97 -13.23 -11.90
CA ILE A 18 20.89 -14.23 -11.78
C ILE A 18 19.98 -14.26 -13.03
N ARG A 19 19.90 -13.14 -13.75
CA ARG A 19 19.14 -12.91 -15.00
C ARG A 19 17.66 -13.25 -14.90
N ILE A 20 17.04 -13.03 -13.74
CA ILE A 20 15.61 -13.26 -13.52
C ILE A 20 14.78 -12.23 -14.27
N LEU A 21 15.23 -10.98 -14.35
CA LEU A 21 14.47 -9.88 -14.98
C LEU A 21 14.67 -9.80 -16.50
N HIS A 22 15.54 -10.64 -17.08
CA HIS A 22 15.77 -10.69 -18.51
C HIS A 22 14.49 -11.10 -19.26
N ASN A 23 13.96 -10.18 -20.07
CA ASN A 23 12.67 -10.29 -20.78
C ASN A 23 11.46 -10.55 -19.84
N ARG A 24 11.54 -10.15 -18.57
CA ARG A 24 10.44 -10.26 -17.61
C ARG A 24 10.09 -8.90 -17.01
N LEU A 25 8.84 -8.78 -16.56
CA LEU A 25 8.34 -7.64 -15.82
C LEU A 25 8.24 -8.01 -14.34
N ALA A 26 8.87 -7.21 -13.49
CA ALA A 26 8.78 -7.25 -12.04
C ALA A 26 7.79 -6.19 -11.55
N PRO A 27 6.67 -6.59 -10.96
CA PRO A 27 5.82 -5.66 -10.27
C PRO A 27 6.52 -5.12 -9.02
N LEU A 28 6.46 -3.80 -8.85
CA LEU A 28 6.98 -3.10 -7.69
C LEU A 28 5.81 -2.51 -6.91
N VAL A 29 5.41 -3.17 -5.83
CA VAL A 29 4.30 -2.75 -4.98
C VAL A 29 4.81 -1.68 -4.02
N VAL A 30 4.31 -0.46 -4.17
CA VAL A 30 4.86 0.71 -3.46
C VAL A 30 3.80 1.73 -3.09
N ASP A 31 4.15 2.58 -2.13
CA ASP A 31 3.41 3.79 -1.80
C ASP A 31 3.43 4.83 -2.94
N TRP A 32 2.70 5.94 -2.74
CA TRP A 32 2.58 6.97 -3.76
C TRP A 32 3.93 7.55 -4.24
N PRO A 33 4.87 7.94 -3.37
CA PRO A 33 6.22 8.31 -3.78
C PRO A 33 6.88 7.27 -4.68
N GLY A 34 6.85 5.99 -4.31
CA GLY A 34 7.39 4.92 -5.13
C GLY A 34 6.74 4.85 -6.51
N GLN A 35 5.42 4.91 -6.58
CA GLN A 35 4.70 4.93 -7.87
C GLN A 35 5.11 6.12 -8.74
N LEU A 36 5.08 7.32 -8.16
CA LEU A 36 5.33 8.56 -8.88
C LEU A 36 6.77 8.64 -9.40
N PHE A 37 7.74 8.34 -8.54
CA PHE A 37 9.15 8.50 -8.91
C PHE A 37 9.65 7.39 -9.83
N VAL A 38 9.18 6.15 -9.66
CA VAL A 38 9.49 5.06 -10.58
C VAL A 38 8.80 5.28 -11.93
N GLY A 39 7.53 5.67 -11.94
CA GLY A 39 6.80 6.04 -13.16
C GLY A 39 7.47 7.21 -13.91
N LYS A 40 7.95 8.22 -13.18
CA LYS A 40 8.77 9.30 -13.78
C LYS A 40 10.06 8.74 -14.38
N ALA A 41 10.78 7.88 -13.67
CA ALA A 41 12.04 7.33 -14.17
C ALA A 41 11.82 6.53 -15.49
N LEU A 42 10.77 5.71 -15.56
CA LEU A 42 10.36 4.99 -16.77
C LEU A 42 10.10 5.94 -17.95
N LYS A 43 9.33 7.01 -17.72
CA LYS A 43 9.00 7.99 -18.77
C LYS A 43 10.24 8.70 -19.31
N HIS A 44 11.19 9.07 -18.46
CA HIS A 44 12.42 9.74 -18.91
C HIS A 44 13.32 8.81 -19.73
N THR A 45 13.37 7.51 -19.39
CA THR A 45 14.07 6.51 -20.21
C THR A 45 13.39 6.32 -21.56
N GLY A 46 12.05 6.27 -21.59
CA GLY A 46 11.26 6.21 -22.84
C GLY A 46 11.45 7.43 -23.75
N GLN A 47 11.55 8.64 -23.19
CA GLN A 47 11.77 9.87 -23.97
C GLN A 47 13.13 9.95 -24.65
N LYS A 48 14.16 9.26 -24.13
CA LYS A 48 15.48 9.17 -24.81
C LYS A 48 15.40 8.46 -26.16
N PHE A 49 14.42 7.58 -26.38
CA PHE A 49 14.19 6.97 -27.68
C PHE A 49 13.56 7.95 -28.70
N ILE A 50 13.07 9.11 -28.26
CA ILE A 50 12.35 10.08 -29.10
C ILE A 50 13.09 11.42 -29.22
N LYS A 51 13.87 11.87 -28.21
CA LYS A 51 14.70 13.07 -28.28
C LYS A 51 16.03 12.92 -27.50
N PRO A 52 17.16 13.38 -28.05
CA PRO A 52 18.45 13.35 -27.35
C PRO A 52 18.54 14.55 -26.39
N THR A 53 18.03 14.41 -25.17
CA THR A 53 18.22 15.42 -24.11
C THR A 53 19.23 14.94 -23.05
N PRO A 54 20.09 15.83 -22.51
CA PRO A 54 21.29 15.46 -21.77
C PRO A 54 21.03 15.28 -20.26
N ILE A 55 20.07 14.42 -19.87
CA ILE A 55 19.92 14.01 -18.46
C ILE A 55 20.37 12.55 -18.30
N ARG A 56 21.44 12.39 -17.50
CA ARG A 56 22.34 11.23 -17.45
C ARG A 56 21.92 10.15 -16.44
N TYR A 57 20.64 9.78 -16.41
CA TYR A 57 20.20 8.54 -15.74
C TYR A 57 20.07 7.46 -16.81
N GLN A 58 21.08 6.62 -16.94
CA GLN A 58 21.09 5.47 -17.85
C GLN A 58 21.01 4.23 -16.97
N ILE A 59 19.78 3.82 -16.65
CA ILE A 59 19.52 2.56 -15.95
C ILE A 59 19.08 1.57 -17.01
N ASP A 60 19.99 0.70 -17.42
CA ASP A 60 19.68 -0.41 -18.31
C ASP A 60 18.78 -1.41 -17.54
N GLY A 61 17.63 -1.76 -18.11
CA GLY A 61 16.69 -2.70 -17.48
C GLY A 61 15.60 -2.05 -16.60
N ILE A 62 15.52 -0.72 -16.50
CA ILE A 62 14.43 -0.07 -15.74
C ILE A 62 13.03 -0.43 -16.28
N ASN A 63 12.92 -0.69 -17.57
CA ASN A 63 11.67 -1.11 -18.23
C ASN A 63 11.18 -2.49 -17.76
N SER A 64 12.01 -3.23 -17.01
CA SER A 64 11.59 -4.45 -16.34
C SER A 64 10.72 -4.19 -15.12
N PHE A 65 10.53 -2.95 -14.64
CA PHE A 65 9.70 -2.68 -13.46
C PHE A 65 8.34 -2.05 -13.81
N ILE A 66 7.29 -2.48 -13.11
CA ILE A 66 5.95 -1.86 -13.18
C ILE A 66 5.52 -1.46 -11.76
N PRO A 67 5.36 -0.16 -11.46
CA PRO A 67 4.85 0.26 -10.15
C PRO A 67 3.39 -0.16 -9.97
N ILE A 68 3.06 -0.69 -8.80
CA ILE A 68 1.71 -1.13 -8.43
C ILE A 68 1.34 -0.51 -7.08
N LEU A 69 0.06 -0.20 -6.91
CA LEU A 69 -0.48 0.39 -5.69
C LEU A 69 -0.33 -0.56 -4.51
N GLY A 70 0.33 -0.09 -3.46
CA GLY A 70 0.42 -0.77 -2.16
C GLY A 70 -0.94 -0.91 -1.50
N PRO A 71 -1.55 -2.12 -1.48
CA PRO A 71 -2.88 -2.32 -0.91
C PRO A 71 -2.90 -2.08 0.61
N LEU A 72 -1.83 -2.41 1.34
CA LEU A 72 -1.73 -2.13 2.77
C LEU A 72 -1.67 -0.63 3.02
N HIS A 73 -0.86 0.11 2.25
CA HIS A 73 -0.79 1.56 2.36
C HIS A 73 -2.13 2.24 2.09
N VAL A 74 -2.88 1.81 1.07
CA VAL A 74 -4.24 2.32 0.81
C VAL A 74 -5.13 2.09 2.02
N SER A 75 -5.11 0.90 2.60
CA SER A 75 -5.93 0.56 3.75
C SER A 75 -5.58 1.37 5.00
N LEU A 76 -4.29 1.45 5.35
CA LEU A 76 -3.85 2.19 6.54
C LEU A 76 -4.16 3.68 6.41
N ASN A 77 -3.87 4.28 5.26
CA ASN A 77 -4.09 5.70 5.05
C ASN A 77 -5.56 6.06 4.96
N SER A 78 -6.39 5.23 4.31
CA SER A 78 -7.83 5.49 4.23
C SER A 78 -8.48 5.43 5.62
N ARG A 79 -8.14 4.42 6.44
CA ARG A 79 -8.63 4.32 7.83
C ARG A 79 -8.23 5.51 8.70
N GLU A 80 -6.98 5.97 8.60
CA GLU A 80 -6.55 7.18 9.33
C GLU A 80 -7.34 8.41 8.88
N HIS A 81 -7.51 8.63 7.57
CA HIS A 81 -8.25 9.78 7.07
C HIS A 81 -9.72 9.77 7.51
N VAL A 82 -10.39 8.62 7.52
CA VAL A 82 -11.78 8.51 8.00
C VAL A 82 -11.90 9.02 9.43
N ILE A 83 -10.99 8.60 10.32
CA ILE A 83 -10.98 9.06 11.71
C ILE A 83 -10.72 10.57 11.81
N LEU A 84 -9.80 11.10 11.01
CA LEU A 84 -9.44 12.52 11.05
C LEU A 84 -10.59 13.42 10.56
N ILE A 85 -11.29 13.00 9.51
CA ILE A 85 -12.34 13.79 8.87
C ILE A 85 -13.63 13.74 9.68
N TYR A 86 -13.98 12.56 10.18
CA TYR A 86 -15.16 12.36 11.02
C TYR A 86 -14.77 12.36 12.51
N HIS A 87 -13.74 13.13 12.89
CA HIS A 87 -13.22 13.14 14.26
C HIS A 87 -14.32 13.40 15.29
N SER A 88 -15.23 14.35 15.05
CA SER A 88 -16.33 14.65 15.97
C SER A 88 -17.29 13.47 16.19
N PHE A 89 -17.52 12.64 15.17
CA PHE A 89 -18.30 11.41 15.30
C PHE A 89 -17.54 10.38 16.15
N PHE A 90 -16.27 10.13 15.80
CA PHE A 90 -15.45 9.13 16.50
C PHE A 90 -15.10 9.53 17.92
N GLU A 91 -15.01 10.82 18.21
CA GLU A 91 -14.85 11.35 19.56
C GLU A 91 -16.08 11.07 20.42
N LYS A 92 -17.29 11.25 19.87
CA LYS A 92 -18.54 10.87 20.57
C LYS A 92 -18.59 9.36 20.81
N LEU A 93 -18.28 8.55 19.80
CA LEU A 93 -18.21 7.09 19.95
C LEU A 93 -17.18 6.68 21.01
N PHE A 94 -15.99 7.30 20.98
CA PHE A 94 -14.92 7.04 21.93
C PHE A 94 -15.35 7.38 23.37
N HIS A 95 -15.91 8.57 23.61
CA HIS A 95 -16.38 8.95 24.93
C HIS A 95 -17.58 8.13 25.42
N PHE A 96 -18.41 7.63 24.50
CA PHE A 96 -19.48 6.71 24.85
C PHE A 96 -18.93 5.37 25.37
N VAL A 97 -17.91 4.81 24.69
CA VAL A 97 -17.35 3.49 25.01
C VAL A 97 -16.38 3.54 26.19
N PHE A 98 -15.51 4.56 26.23
CA PHE A 98 -14.42 4.66 27.21
C PHE A 98 -14.71 5.66 28.33
N GLY A 99 -15.77 6.45 28.24
CA GLY A 99 -16.12 7.49 29.21
C GLY A 99 -15.54 8.87 28.86
N SER A 100 -16.30 9.90 29.22
CA SER A 100 -16.03 11.32 28.86
C SER A 100 -14.77 11.93 29.49
N ARG A 101 -14.19 11.28 30.51
CA ARG A 101 -12.96 11.74 31.15
C ARG A 101 -11.71 11.37 30.36
N ASN A 102 -11.81 10.42 29.44
CA ASN A 102 -10.67 9.96 28.65
C ASN A 102 -10.43 10.86 27.44
N VAL A 103 -9.17 11.16 27.13
CA VAL A 103 -8.82 12.03 26.00
C VAL A 103 -8.75 11.22 24.71
N PHE A 104 -9.55 11.61 23.72
CA PHE A 104 -9.38 11.15 22.35
C PHE A 104 -8.27 11.95 21.68
N ALA A 105 -7.20 11.27 21.27
CA ALA A 105 -6.07 11.91 20.62
C ALA A 105 -6.44 12.35 19.20
N LYS A 106 -6.00 13.55 18.77
CA LYS A 106 -6.18 14.02 17.39
C LYS A 106 -5.65 13.05 16.34
N LYS A 107 -4.59 12.31 16.67
CA LYS A 107 -4.04 11.20 15.86
C LYS A 107 -3.98 9.95 16.71
N PRO A 108 -5.04 9.12 16.72
CA PRO A 108 -5.07 7.90 17.51
C PRO A 108 -4.06 6.87 16.99
N LYS A 109 -3.65 5.95 17.88
CA LYS A 109 -2.79 4.81 17.48
C LYS A 109 -3.57 3.88 16.51
N PRO A 110 -2.89 3.18 15.58
CA PRO A 110 -3.53 2.31 14.60
C PRO A 110 -4.52 1.29 15.18
N TRP A 111 -4.19 0.63 16.29
CA TRP A 111 -5.10 -0.31 16.95
C TRP A 111 -6.39 0.35 17.44
N ARG A 112 -6.33 1.63 17.85
CA ARG A 112 -7.48 2.40 18.33
C ARG A 112 -8.34 2.86 17.16
N ILE A 113 -7.72 3.19 16.02
CA ILE A 113 -8.42 3.47 14.77
C ILE A 113 -9.26 2.26 14.35
N ASN A 114 -8.62 1.09 14.24
CA ASN A 114 -9.31 -0.15 13.85
C ASN A 114 -10.47 -0.46 14.81
N LEU A 115 -10.23 -0.40 16.12
CA LEU A 115 -11.28 -0.64 17.11
C LEU A 115 -12.49 0.28 16.95
N LEU A 116 -12.28 1.58 16.72
CA LEU A 116 -13.39 2.53 16.57
C LEU A 116 -14.16 2.33 15.26
N LEU A 117 -13.45 2.01 14.17
CA LEU A 117 -14.08 1.67 12.89
C LEU A 117 -14.91 0.39 13.01
N ASP A 118 -14.36 -0.65 13.65
CA ASP A 118 -15.06 -1.91 13.88
C ASP A 118 -16.30 -1.71 14.77
N LEU A 119 -16.19 -0.92 15.84
CA LEU A 119 -17.33 -0.59 16.71
C LEU A 119 -18.41 0.17 15.96
N ALA A 120 -18.04 1.15 15.12
CA ALA A 120 -18.98 1.89 14.30
C ALA A 120 -19.69 0.99 13.29
N TYR A 121 -18.94 0.15 12.58
CA TYR A 121 -19.48 -0.80 11.61
C TYR A 121 -20.46 -1.80 12.25
N ASN A 122 -20.02 -2.48 13.32
CA ASN A 122 -20.85 -3.46 14.01
C ASN A 122 -22.06 -2.83 14.72
N GLY A 123 -21.88 -1.63 15.27
CA GLY A 123 -22.97 -0.86 15.87
C GLY A 123 -24.02 -0.48 14.83
N TRP A 124 -23.59 0.05 13.69
CA TRP A 124 -24.46 0.39 12.57
C TRP A 124 -25.20 -0.81 12.03
N TYR A 125 -24.49 -1.92 11.76
CA TYR A 125 -25.10 -3.16 11.26
C TYR A 125 -26.30 -3.62 12.09
N LYS A 126 -26.26 -3.45 13.42
CA LYS A 126 -27.35 -3.83 14.32
C LYS A 126 -28.59 -2.92 14.27
N ILE A 127 -28.41 -1.65 13.94
CA ILE A 127 -29.49 -0.65 14.01
C ILE A 127 -29.93 -0.13 12.62
N ARG A 128 -29.15 -0.43 11.58
CA ARG A 128 -29.31 0.10 10.21
C ARG A 128 -30.75 -0.02 9.72
N ASP A 129 -31.31 -1.22 9.78
CA ASP A 129 -32.63 -1.48 9.20
C ASP A 129 -33.74 -0.69 9.93
N ILE A 130 -33.61 -0.53 11.26
CA ILE A 130 -34.54 0.27 12.07
C ILE A 130 -34.42 1.75 11.71
N ILE A 131 -33.20 2.25 11.54
CA ILE A 131 -32.95 3.65 11.15
C ILE A 131 -33.46 3.92 9.73
N ASN A 132 -33.17 3.04 8.78
CA ASN A 132 -33.60 3.18 7.38
C ASN A 132 -35.11 3.08 7.23
N LEU A 133 -35.78 2.22 8.02
CA LEU A 133 -37.25 2.17 8.04
C LEU A 133 -37.86 3.49 8.51
N LYS A 134 -37.26 4.14 9.51
CA LYS A 134 -37.79 5.36 10.12
C LYS A 134 -37.44 6.64 9.35
N PHE A 135 -36.24 6.70 8.78
CA PHE A 135 -35.67 7.92 8.20
C PHE A 135 -35.30 7.81 6.71
N GLY A 136 -35.12 6.61 6.16
CA GLY A 136 -34.50 6.42 4.84
C GLY A 136 -35.29 7.01 3.66
N CYS A 137 -36.62 7.00 3.72
CA CYS A 137 -37.46 7.59 2.66
C CYS A 137 -37.80 9.06 2.90
N THR A 138 -37.63 9.55 4.14
CA THR A 138 -38.22 10.81 4.61
C THR A 138 -37.17 11.88 4.93
N CYS A 139 -35.98 11.46 5.37
CA CYS A 139 -34.89 12.34 5.77
C CYS A 139 -33.94 12.57 4.59
N LYS A 140 -34.02 13.75 3.99
CA LYS A 140 -33.09 14.21 2.95
C LYS A 140 -32.07 15.21 3.49
N ASP A 141 -31.94 15.28 4.81
CA ASP A 141 -31.00 16.19 5.45
C ASP A 141 -29.55 15.79 5.14
N THR A 142 -28.71 16.78 4.89
CA THR A 142 -27.31 16.57 4.50
C THR A 142 -26.53 15.84 5.59
N GLU A 143 -26.75 16.14 6.86
CA GLU A 143 -26.03 15.49 7.97
C GLU A 143 -26.41 14.00 8.06
N TYR A 144 -27.69 13.69 7.89
CA TYR A 144 -28.17 12.31 7.83
C TYR A 144 -27.54 11.55 6.66
N CYS A 145 -27.58 12.11 5.45
CA CYS A 145 -26.99 11.48 4.26
C CYS A 145 -25.48 11.24 4.43
N MET A 146 -24.74 12.20 5.02
CA MET A 146 -23.30 12.05 5.28
C MET A 146 -23.01 10.96 6.31
N MET A 147 -23.85 10.82 7.35
CA MET A 147 -23.70 9.76 8.35
C MET A 147 -24.02 8.38 7.77
N VAL A 148 -25.07 8.26 6.96
CA VAL A 148 -25.40 7.01 6.27
C VAL A 148 -24.27 6.64 5.31
N ASP A 149 -23.75 7.58 4.51
CA ASP A 149 -22.64 7.32 3.59
C ASP A 149 -21.35 6.90 4.34
N LEU A 150 -21.04 7.55 5.47
CA LEU A 150 -19.93 7.13 6.34
C LEU A 150 -20.06 5.66 6.76
N LEU A 151 -21.26 5.27 7.20
CA LEU A 151 -21.49 3.98 7.85
C LEU A 151 -21.74 2.83 6.85
N ASP A 152 -22.44 3.09 5.75
CA ASP A 152 -22.75 2.10 4.72
C ASP A 152 -21.65 1.92 3.67
N ASN A 153 -20.89 2.98 3.36
CA ASN A 153 -19.91 2.95 2.27
C ASN A 153 -18.48 3.13 2.75
N ILE A 154 -18.18 4.24 3.44
CA ILE A 154 -16.80 4.65 3.71
C ILE A 154 -16.12 3.69 4.70
N ILE A 155 -16.73 3.45 5.87
CA ILE A 155 -16.15 2.58 6.89
C ILE A 155 -15.94 1.16 6.34
N PRO A 156 -16.93 0.48 5.74
CA PRO A 156 -16.75 -0.85 5.15
C PRO A 156 -15.63 -0.88 4.10
N SER A 157 -15.59 0.08 3.16
CA SER A 157 -14.55 0.12 2.13
C SER A 157 -13.14 0.23 2.72
N THR A 158 -12.95 1.00 3.80
CA THR A 158 -11.62 1.11 4.44
C THR A 158 -11.24 -0.08 5.32
N LEU A 159 -12.22 -0.73 5.94
CA LEU A 159 -11.99 -1.95 6.74
C LEU A 159 -11.64 -3.12 5.82
N ASP A 160 -12.45 -3.40 4.80
CA ASP A 160 -12.38 -4.65 4.05
C ASP A 160 -11.32 -4.68 2.94
N ILE A 161 -10.94 -3.53 2.39
CA ILE A 161 -10.07 -3.45 1.19
C ILE A 161 -8.83 -4.35 1.28
N TYR A 162 -8.15 -4.33 2.43
CA TYR A 162 -6.93 -5.11 2.63
C TYR A 162 -7.19 -6.43 3.36
N SER A 163 -7.90 -6.42 4.49
CA SER A 163 -8.07 -7.62 5.32
C SER A 163 -8.93 -8.69 4.67
N THR A 164 -9.89 -8.28 3.83
CA THR A 164 -10.89 -9.17 3.26
C THR A 164 -10.68 -9.29 1.75
N LEU A 165 -10.81 -8.20 0.99
CA LEU A 165 -10.87 -8.23 -0.47
C LEU A 165 -9.52 -8.59 -1.10
N PHE A 166 -8.44 -7.94 -0.66
CA PHE A 166 -7.10 -8.22 -1.17
C PHE A 166 -6.63 -9.64 -0.82
N HIS A 167 -6.79 -10.09 0.43
CA HIS A 167 -6.35 -11.43 0.87
C HIS A 167 -7.18 -12.57 0.27
N SER A 168 -8.47 -12.35 0.01
CA SER A 168 -9.30 -13.35 -0.69
C SER A 168 -9.10 -13.34 -2.20
N SER A 169 -8.26 -12.43 -2.73
CA SER A 169 -8.12 -12.19 -4.17
C SER A 169 -9.46 -11.90 -4.87
N SER A 170 -10.37 -11.22 -4.17
CA SER A 170 -11.67 -10.78 -4.70
C SER A 170 -11.45 -9.58 -5.62
N TYR A 171 -10.99 -9.85 -6.84
CA TYR A 171 -10.45 -8.82 -7.73
C TYR A 171 -11.49 -7.75 -8.10
N ASP A 172 -12.70 -8.17 -8.52
CA ASP A 172 -13.70 -7.24 -9.02
C ASP A 172 -14.19 -6.31 -7.88
N GLU A 173 -14.43 -6.87 -6.69
CA GLU A 173 -14.80 -6.13 -5.48
C GLU A 173 -13.65 -5.25 -4.95
N TYR A 174 -12.40 -5.70 -5.09
CA TYR A 174 -11.22 -4.92 -4.73
C TYR A 174 -11.09 -3.69 -5.62
N ILE A 175 -11.20 -3.84 -6.95
CA ILE A 175 -11.16 -2.73 -7.89
C ILE A 175 -12.30 -1.74 -7.62
N GLU A 176 -13.51 -2.23 -7.38
CA GLU A 176 -14.64 -1.39 -7.00
C GLU A 176 -14.37 -0.63 -5.69
N SER A 177 -13.81 -1.30 -4.69
CA SER A 177 -13.46 -0.68 -3.41
C SER A 177 -12.33 0.34 -3.52
N ILE A 178 -11.33 0.11 -4.38
CA ILE A 178 -10.31 1.12 -4.71
C ILE A 178 -10.94 2.35 -5.35
N PHE A 179 -11.90 2.15 -6.27
CA PHE A 179 -12.64 3.26 -6.88
C PHE A 179 -13.46 4.03 -5.85
N ARG A 180 -14.18 3.35 -4.96
CA ARG A 180 -14.91 3.98 -3.83
C ARG A 180 -13.96 4.75 -2.90
N ILE A 181 -12.81 4.18 -2.56
CA ILE A 181 -11.80 4.87 -1.76
C ILE A 181 -11.31 6.14 -2.46
N TRP A 182 -11.06 6.05 -3.76
CA TRP A 182 -10.66 7.19 -4.55
C TRP A 182 -11.70 8.31 -4.56
N THR A 183 -13.00 8.01 -4.70
CA THR A 183 -14.03 9.05 -4.76
C THR A 183 -14.08 9.89 -3.48
N PHE A 184 -14.04 9.27 -2.29
CA PHE A 184 -14.06 10.06 -1.05
C PHE A 184 -12.73 10.75 -0.76
N VAL A 185 -11.59 10.14 -1.08
CA VAL A 185 -10.27 10.79 -0.94
C VAL A 185 -10.16 12.01 -1.86
N LEU A 186 -10.77 11.95 -3.05
CA LEU A 186 -10.90 13.07 -3.96
C LEU A 186 -11.77 14.19 -3.36
N CYS A 187 -12.93 13.85 -2.80
CA CYS A 187 -13.81 14.81 -2.10
C CYS A 187 -13.09 15.53 -0.96
N TRP A 188 -12.20 14.83 -0.25
CA TRP A 188 -11.44 15.38 0.87
C TRP A 188 -10.18 16.13 0.46
N LYS A 189 -9.91 16.28 -0.84
CA LYS A 189 -8.74 16.99 -1.40
C LYS A 189 -7.41 16.48 -0.83
N GLN A 190 -7.31 15.18 -0.54
CA GLN A 190 -6.11 14.60 0.03
C GLN A 190 -4.98 14.64 -1.01
N HIS A 191 -3.83 15.22 -0.61
CA HIS A 191 -2.66 15.32 -1.47
C HIS A 191 -1.93 13.98 -1.56
N ASN A 192 -1.82 13.43 -2.78
CA ASN A 192 -1.15 12.18 -3.18
C ASN A 192 -2.12 11.02 -3.46
N TYR A 193 -3.01 10.70 -2.52
CA TYR A 193 -3.96 9.60 -2.68
C TYR A 193 -5.17 9.96 -3.55
N ASN A 194 -5.32 11.22 -3.95
CA ASN A 194 -6.20 11.59 -5.05
C ASN A 194 -5.67 11.14 -6.44
N LYS A 195 -4.38 10.79 -6.54
CA LYS A 195 -3.72 10.38 -7.78
C LYS A 195 -3.28 8.91 -7.78
N ALA A 196 -2.82 8.38 -6.64
CA ALA A 196 -2.29 7.01 -6.55
C ALA A 196 -3.30 5.92 -6.97
N PRO A 197 -4.54 5.90 -6.42
CA PRO A 197 -5.57 4.96 -6.84
C PRO A 197 -5.99 5.15 -8.29
N LEU A 198 -6.10 6.41 -8.74
CA LEU A 198 -6.50 6.73 -10.11
C LEU A 198 -5.47 6.26 -11.14
N ALA A 199 -4.18 6.44 -10.86
CA ALA A 199 -3.11 5.94 -11.71
C ALA A 199 -3.16 4.41 -11.83
N PHE A 200 -3.33 3.72 -10.71
CA PHE A 200 -3.48 2.27 -10.70
C PHE A 200 -4.71 1.78 -11.46
N LEU A 201 -5.88 2.40 -11.24
CA LEU A 201 -7.11 2.07 -11.97
C LEU A 201 -6.94 2.32 -13.48
N SER A 202 -6.30 3.42 -13.85
CA SER A 202 -6.00 3.73 -15.25
C SER A 202 -5.12 2.67 -15.90
N ASP A 203 -4.08 2.20 -15.21
CA ASP A 203 -3.19 1.16 -15.72
C ASP A 203 -3.94 -0.18 -15.87
N VAL A 204 -4.75 -0.55 -14.89
CA VAL A 204 -5.59 -1.76 -14.92
C VAL A 204 -6.55 -1.74 -16.11
N PHE A 205 -7.35 -0.68 -16.26
CA PHE A 205 -8.31 -0.59 -17.37
C PHE A 205 -7.63 -0.53 -18.73
N TYR A 206 -6.47 0.13 -18.81
CA TYR A 206 -5.67 0.12 -20.03
C TYR A 206 -5.22 -1.30 -20.40
N TRP A 207 -4.70 -2.07 -19.44
CA TRP A 207 -4.28 -3.45 -19.70
C TRP A 207 -5.44 -4.35 -20.10
N GLU A 208 -6.64 -4.15 -19.56
CA GLU A 208 -7.84 -4.87 -19.97
C GLU A 208 -8.24 -4.53 -21.41
N ASP A 209 -8.27 -3.25 -21.77
CA ASP A 209 -8.65 -2.78 -23.11
C ASP A 209 -7.75 -3.35 -24.20
N ILE A 210 -6.42 -3.30 -24.00
CA ILE A 210 -5.45 -3.86 -24.94
C ILE A 210 -5.27 -5.38 -24.81
N LYS A 211 -6.03 -6.04 -23.91
CA LYS A 211 -5.93 -7.48 -23.60
C LYS A 211 -4.51 -7.91 -23.24
N HIS A 212 -3.80 -7.08 -22.50
CA HIS A 212 -2.44 -7.37 -22.06
C HIS A 212 -2.46 -8.57 -21.10
N PRO A 213 -1.53 -9.55 -21.21
CA PRO A 213 -1.48 -10.71 -20.32
C PRO A 213 -1.41 -10.36 -18.83
N PHE A 214 -0.86 -9.20 -18.50
CA PHE A 214 -0.75 -8.72 -17.13
C PHE A 214 -2.11 -8.46 -16.46
N ALA A 215 -3.16 -8.10 -17.21
CA ALA A 215 -4.50 -7.94 -16.67
C ALA A 215 -4.98 -9.26 -16.03
N LYS A 216 -4.74 -10.37 -16.72
CA LYS A 216 -5.04 -11.72 -16.22
C LYS A 216 -4.17 -12.08 -15.01
N VAL A 217 -2.89 -11.69 -15.01
CA VAL A 217 -1.99 -11.93 -13.87
C VAL A 217 -2.48 -11.22 -12.61
N ILE A 218 -2.81 -9.94 -12.69
CA ILE A 218 -3.35 -9.19 -11.54
C ILE A 218 -4.65 -9.81 -11.06
N LYS A 219 -5.57 -10.14 -11.98
CA LYS A 219 -6.86 -10.74 -11.63
C LYS A 219 -6.72 -12.08 -10.90
N LEU A 220 -5.79 -12.93 -11.32
CA LEU A 220 -5.60 -14.26 -10.72
C LEU A 220 -4.71 -14.26 -9.47
N PHE A 221 -3.76 -13.33 -9.39
CA PHE A 221 -2.71 -13.33 -8.37
C PHE A 221 -2.66 -12.04 -7.56
N LEU A 222 -3.81 -11.38 -7.37
CA LEU A 222 -3.89 -10.10 -6.67
C LEU A 222 -3.14 -10.12 -5.33
N MET A 223 -3.34 -11.15 -4.52
CA MET A 223 -2.69 -11.27 -3.20
C MET A 223 -1.15 -11.31 -3.27
N ASN A 224 -0.54 -11.66 -4.40
CA ASN A 224 0.92 -11.67 -4.55
C ASN A 224 1.51 -10.26 -4.62
N PHE A 225 0.69 -9.24 -4.89
CA PHE A 225 1.10 -7.84 -4.96
C PHE A 225 1.03 -7.17 -3.58
N ASN A 226 1.71 -7.76 -2.59
CA ASN A 226 1.61 -7.36 -1.19
C ASN A 226 2.84 -6.56 -0.70
N ASP A 227 2.61 -5.38 -0.15
CA ASP A 227 3.58 -4.47 0.48
C ASP A 227 3.84 -4.78 1.98
N TYR A 228 3.10 -5.72 2.57
CA TYR A 228 3.23 -6.08 3.99
C TYR A 228 4.64 -6.46 4.41
N PHE A 229 5.35 -7.26 3.61
CA PHE A 229 6.71 -7.69 3.97
C PHE A 229 7.67 -6.52 4.09
N VAL A 230 7.55 -5.55 3.18
CA VAL A 230 8.34 -4.33 3.17
C VAL A 230 8.00 -3.49 4.41
N GLU A 231 6.72 -3.27 4.68
CA GLU A 231 6.28 -2.46 5.82
C GLU A 231 6.55 -3.10 7.19
N ASN A 232 6.45 -4.42 7.28
CA ASN A 232 6.82 -5.17 8.48
C ASN A 232 8.33 -5.03 8.74
N MET A 233 9.15 -5.15 7.69
CA MET A 233 10.58 -5.00 7.82
C MET A 233 10.98 -3.57 8.20
N HIS A 234 10.36 -2.56 7.58
CA HIS A 234 10.50 -1.16 7.99
C HIS A 234 10.15 -0.98 9.48
N SER A 235 9.07 -1.62 9.95
CA SER A 235 8.66 -1.56 11.36
C SER A 235 9.70 -2.17 12.29
N LYS A 236 10.27 -3.33 11.94
CA LYS A 236 11.33 -3.97 12.73
C LYS A 236 12.59 -3.11 12.80
N ILE A 237 13.00 -2.52 11.69
CA ILE A 237 14.15 -1.61 11.66
C ILE A 237 13.90 -0.39 12.54
N ARG A 238 12.71 0.22 12.47
CA ARG A 238 12.34 1.38 13.29
C ARG A 238 12.38 1.07 14.79
N VAL A 239 12.09 -0.15 15.21
CA VAL A 239 12.20 -0.57 16.62
C VAL A 239 13.66 -0.62 17.09
N HIS A 240 14.58 -0.98 16.20
CA HIS A 240 16.01 -1.17 16.52
C HIS A 240 16.90 0.02 16.14
N THR A 241 16.30 1.11 15.64
CA THR A 241 17.01 2.32 15.23
C THR A 241 16.35 3.56 15.82
N SER A 242 17.15 4.60 16.01
CA SER A 242 16.68 5.92 16.43
C SER A 242 16.52 6.86 15.24
N THR A 243 15.78 7.96 15.43
CA THR A 243 15.62 9.01 14.41
C THR A 243 16.94 9.65 13.96
N ASN A 244 18.00 9.53 14.77
CA ASN A 244 19.32 10.06 14.51
C ASN A 244 20.33 8.98 14.07
N SER A 245 19.86 7.76 13.81
CA SER A 245 20.74 6.68 13.35
C SER A 245 21.35 7.00 12.00
N SER A 246 22.65 6.75 11.86
CA SER A 246 23.35 6.85 10.58
C SER A 246 22.86 5.78 9.61
N THR A 247 23.01 6.03 8.31
CA THR A 247 22.68 5.06 7.25
C THR A 247 23.37 3.72 7.47
N ASP A 248 24.65 3.72 7.86
CA ASP A 248 25.41 2.49 8.13
C ASP A 248 24.84 1.69 9.29
N ASN A 249 24.38 2.37 10.35
CA ASN A 249 23.75 1.69 11.48
C ASN A 249 22.40 1.07 11.07
N ILE A 250 21.59 1.79 10.29
CA ILE A 250 20.32 1.28 9.77
C ILE A 250 20.55 0.04 8.91
N ILE A 251 21.51 0.10 7.99
CA ILE A 251 21.91 -1.01 7.14
C ILE A 251 22.36 -2.21 7.99
N LYS A 252 23.22 -1.99 8.98
CA LYS A 252 23.70 -3.03 9.89
C LYS A 252 22.57 -3.71 10.66
N GLN A 253 21.65 -2.93 11.24
CA GLN A 253 20.50 -3.48 11.96
C GLN A 253 19.61 -4.31 11.04
N ALA A 254 19.40 -3.83 9.81
CA ALA A 254 18.58 -4.55 8.84
C ALA A 254 19.19 -5.92 8.47
N TYR A 255 20.52 -6.02 8.31
CA TYR A 255 21.18 -7.33 8.13
C TYR A 255 21.00 -8.28 9.31
N LEU A 256 21.10 -7.75 10.54
CA LEU A 256 20.93 -8.57 11.74
C LEU A 256 19.52 -9.17 11.80
N ILE A 257 18.49 -8.37 11.50
CA ILE A 257 17.10 -8.81 11.44
C ILE A 257 16.89 -9.89 10.36
N VAL A 258 17.41 -9.68 9.14
CA VAL A 258 17.28 -10.69 8.05
C VAL A 258 17.99 -12.00 8.42
N LYS A 259 19.18 -11.91 9.04
CA LYS A 259 19.93 -13.09 9.46
C LYS A 259 19.18 -13.89 10.54
N ASP A 260 18.53 -13.21 11.48
CA ASP A 260 17.76 -13.86 12.54
C ASP A 260 16.48 -14.54 12.00
N GLU A 261 15.80 -13.90 11.05
CA GLU A 261 14.60 -14.46 10.41
C GLU A 261 14.89 -15.70 9.55
N THR A 262 15.99 -15.69 8.81
CA THR A 262 16.39 -16.84 7.97
C THR A 262 16.79 -18.07 8.79
N GLN A 263 17.20 -17.88 10.06
CA GLN A 263 17.51 -18.96 10.99
C GLN A 263 16.27 -19.51 11.72
N THR A 264 15.26 -18.67 11.96
CA THR A 264 14.08 -19.01 12.76
C THR A 264 12.88 -19.47 11.91
N ASN A 265 12.81 -19.11 10.62
CA ASN A 265 11.69 -19.50 9.75
C ASN A 265 12.13 -19.77 8.28
N PRO A 266 12.75 -20.92 7.99
CA PRO A 266 13.34 -21.22 6.67
C PRO A 266 12.30 -21.38 5.54
N LYS A 267 11.00 -21.42 5.83
CA LYS A 267 9.92 -21.59 4.83
C LYS A 267 9.18 -20.29 4.46
N GLY A 268 9.48 -19.16 5.10
CA GLY A 268 8.71 -17.92 4.93
C GLY A 268 9.20 -16.98 3.82
N HIS A 269 10.42 -17.18 3.30
CA HIS A 269 11.11 -16.20 2.45
C HIS A 269 11.65 -16.82 1.17
N ALA A 270 10.78 -17.46 0.41
CA ALA A 270 10.98 -17.57 -1.03
C ALA A 270 9.70 -17.07 -1.68
N CYS A 271 9.85 -16.29 -2.74
CA CYS A 271 8.79 -16.11 -3.73
C CYS A 271 8.06 -17.44 -3.90
N ASN A 272 6.73 -17.44 -3.89
CA ASN A 272 5.93 -18.60 -4.28
C ASN A 272 6.23 -18.93 -5.75
N LEU A 273 7.38 -19.55 -6.01
CA LEU A 273 7.63 -20.34 -7.20
C LEU A 273 7.10 -21.75 -6.87
N PRO A 274 6.26 -22.33 -7.73
CA PRO A 274 5.80 -23.69 -7.52
C PRO A 274 7.00 -24.65 -7.47
N PRO A 275 6.91 -25.75 -6.69
CA PRO A 275 7.99 -26.71 -6.58
C PRO A 275 8.15 -27.46 -7.90
N ASP A 276 9.12 -27.07 -8.73
CA ASP A 276 9.61 -27.96 -9.78
C ASP A 276 10.52 -29.01 -9.13
N ASN A 277 9.99 -30.23 -9.06
CA ASN A 277 10.76 -31.41 -8.74
C ASN A 277 11.86 -31.59 -9.79
N ASN A 278 13.09 -31.82 -9.31
CA ASN A 278 14.28 -32.21 -10.06
C ASN A 278 15.03 -31.09 -10.79
N ASN A 279 15.69 -30.22 -10.02
CA ASN A 279 17.11 -29.89 -10.16
C ASN A 279 17.43 -28.76 -9.18
N CYS A 280 17.95 -29.10 -8.00
CA CYS A 280 18.41 -28.14 -7.01
C CYS A 280 19.82 -27.67 -7.38
N PRO A 281 20.06 -26.43 -7.84
CA PRO A 281 21.43 -25.93 -7.97
C PRO A 281 21.91 -25.59 -6.55
N GLN A 282 23.02 -26.21 -6.13
CA GLN A 282 23.66 -26.03 -4.81
C GLN A 282 24.27 -24.63 -4.58
N HIS A 283 23.69 -23.57 -5.13
CA HIS A 283 24.16 -22.19 -5.00
C HIS A 283 23.03 -21.21 -4.68
N VAL A 284 22.33 -21.41 -3.57
CA VAL A 284 21.61 -20.30 -2.92
C VAL A 284 22.60 -19.60 -1.99
N LYS A 285 23.42 -18.70 -2.56
CA LYS A 285 24.15 -17.71 -1.76
C LYS A 285 23.11 -16.74 -1.20
N ALA A 286 23.07 -16.62 0.12
CA ALA A 286 22.23 -15.68 0.86
C ALA A 286 22.32 -14.27 0.24
N LEU A 287 21.16 -13.65 -0.02
CA LEU A 287 21.00 -12.29 -0.54
C LEU A 287 21.90 -11.29 0.23
N PRO A 288 23.00 -10.82 -0.37
CA PRO A 288 23.78 -9.74 0.18
C PRO A 288 23.27 -8.43 -0.44
N ASN A 289 22.80 -7.54 0.44
CA ASN A 289 22.66 -6.11 0.21
C ASN A 289 21.34 -5.58 -0.43
N ASN A 290 20.59 -4.91 0.45
CA ASN A 290 19.79 -3.70 0.21
C ASN A 290 18.42 -3.82 -0.47
N LEU A 291 17.39 -3.74 0.37
CA LEU A 291 16.07 -3.18 0.03
C LEU A 291 15.52 -2.48 1.28
N PHE A 292 16.02 -1.28 1.59
CA PHE A 292 15.47 -0.44 2.66
C PHE A 292 15.30 0.99 2.16
N TYR A 293 14.05 1.42 2.03
CA TYR A 293 13.72 2.82 1.84
C TYR A 293 13.60 3.46 3.22
N THR A 294 14.53 4.36 3.56
CA THR A 294 14.31 5.36 4.59
C THR A 294 14.08 6.70 3.90
N THR A 295 12.84 6.97 3.48
CA THR A 295 12.45 8.37 3.40
C THR A 295 12.43 8.87 4.84
N LYS A 296 13.31 9.81 5.19
CA LYS A 296 13.04 10.72 6.31
C LYS A 296 11.68 11.37 6.02
N SER A 297 10.60 10.75 6.50
CA SER A 297 9.32 11.43 6.63
C SER A 297 9.45 12.33 7.85
N ASN A 298 10.17 13.44 7.68
CA ASN A 298 9.82 14.64 8.42
C ASN A 298 8.43 15.02 7.94
N TYR A 299 7.41 14.41 8.53
CA TYR A 299 6.05 14.94 8.49
C TYR A 299 6.03 16.19 9.38
N ASN A 300 6.72 17.24 8.93
CA ASN A 300 6.46 18.60 9.38
C ASN A 300 5.37 19.13 8.45
N TYR A 301 4.11 18.93 8.85
CA TYR A 301 2.99 19.69 8.31
C TYR A 301 2.78 20.89 9.22
N LEU A 302 3.18 22.06 8.72
CA LEU A 302 2.42 23.29 8.93
C LEU A 302 1.37 23.36 7.83
#